data_AF-A0A3P9M063-F1
#
_entry.id   AF-A0A3P9M063-F1
#
_cell.length_a   1.000
_cell.length_b   1.000
_cell.length_c   1.000
_cell.angle_alpha   90.00
_cell.angle_beta   90.00
_cell.angle_gamma   90.00
#
_symmetry.space_group_name_H-M   'P 1'
#
loop_
_entity.id
_entity.type
_entity.pdbx_description
1 polymer ?
#
loop_
_entity_poly.entity_id
_entity_poly.type
_entity_poly.pdbx_seq_one_letter_code
_entity_poly.pdbx_strand_id
1 'polypeptide(L)'
;MIHRRSRAGCLKDPDVAELFFKEDPEKLFTDLQEIGHGSFGAVYFARDVRTNEVVAIKKMSYLGKQSMEKWQDIIKEVKFLRRIKHPNSIEYKGCFLRETTAWVR
;
A
#
# COMPACT_ATOMS: atom_id res chain seq x y z
N MET A 1 -30.54 16.14 -4.00
CA MET A 1 -29.95 14.99 -3.27
C MET A 1 -28.44 15.04 -3.41
N ILE A 2 -27.73 15.25 -2.32
CA ILE A 2 -26.27 15.44 -2.32
C ILE A 2 -25.63 14.05 -2.49
N HIS A 3 -25.09 13.74 -3.67
CA HIS A 3 -24.30 12.52 -3.88
C HIS A 3 -23.10 12.56 -2.92
N ARG A 4 -23.10 11.70 -1.89
CA ARG A 4 -21.90 11.45 -1.08
C ARG A 4 -20.86 10.82 -1.99
N ARG A 5 -20.00 11.64 -2.60
CA ARG A 5 -18.82 11.14 -3.31
C ARG A 5 -17.98 10.34 -2.32
N SER A 6 -17.78 9.05 -2.61
CA SER A 6 -16.81 8.21 -1.88
C SER A 6 -15.44 8.88 -1.95
N ARG A 7 -14.77 8.97 -0.79
CA ARG A 7 -13.44 9.58 -0.68
C ARG A 7 -12.37 8.53 -0.95
N ALA A 8 -11.28 8.90 -1.61
CA ALA A 8 -10.10 8.05 -1.73
C ALA A 8 -9.61 7.60 -0.34
N GLY A 9 -9.20 6.34 -0.21
CA GLY A 9 -8.82 5.75 1.09
C GLY A 9 -10.00 5.36 2.00
N CYS A 10 -11.25 5.47 1.54
CA CYS A 10 -12.43 5.10 2.33
C CYS A 10 -12.61 3.58 2.42
N LEU A 11 -12.34 2.98 3.58
CA LEU A 11 -12.48 1.54 3.86
C LEU A 11 -13.90 1.12 4.32
N LYS A 12 -14.95 1.72 3.77
CA LYS A 12 -16.34 1.33 4.11
C LYS A 12 -16.78 0.05 3.42
N ASP A 13 -16.19 -0.24 2.27
CA ASP A 13 -16.39 -1.49 1.54
C ASP A 13 -15.57 -2.59 2.23
N PRO A 14 -16.21 -3.64 2.76
CA PRO A 14 -15.51 -4.74 3.43
C PRO A 14 -14.44 -5.41 2.56
N ASP A 15 -14.70 -5.57 1.26
CA ASP A 15 -13.79 -6.23 0.33
C ASP A 15 -12.52 -5.38 0.12
N VAL A 16 -12.66 -4.06 0.21
CA VAL A 16 -11.54 -3.13 0.16
C VAL A 16 -10.83 -3.08 1.51
N ALA A 17 -11.57 -3.07 2.62
CA ALA A 17 -11.00 -3.05 3.96
C ALA A 17 -10.13 -4.29 4.24
N GLU A 18 -10.52 -5.46 3.76
CA GLU A 18 -9.77 -6.72 3.92
C GLU A 18 -8.44 -6.72 3.15
N LEU A 19 -8.20 -5.77 2.25
CA LEU A 19 -6.92 -5.63 1.56
C LEU A 19 -5.83 -5.05 2.45
N PHE A 20 -6.19 -4.38 3.55
CA PHE A 20 -5.26 -3.61 4.36
C PHE A 20 -5.20 -4.13 5.80
N PHE A 21 -3.97 -4.34 6.27
CA PHE A 21 -3.69 -4.56 7.68
C PHE A 21 -3.98 -3.28 8.49
N LYS A 22 -4.36 -3.46 9.75
CA LYS A 22 -4.81 -2.36 10.63
C LYS A 22 -3.66 -1.70 11.39
N GLU A 23 -2.52 -2.37 11.45
CA GLU A 23 -1.32 -1.91 12.11
C GLU A 23 -0.75 -0.66 11.44
N ASP A 24 -0.13 0.19 12.26
CA ASP A 24 0.52 1.40 11.80
C ASP A 24 1.88 1.05 11.15
N PRO A 25 2.05 1.21 9.82
CA PRO A 25 3.29 0.80 9.15
C PRO A 25 4.51 1.59 9.63
N GLU A 26 4.34 2.80 10.15
CA GLU A 26 5.45 3.61 10.71
C GLU A 26 6.03 3.01 12.00
N LYS A 27 5.27 2.13 12.67
CA LYS A 27 5.75 1.39 13.84
C LYS A 27 6.31 0.01 13.48
N LEU A 28 5.97 -0.50 12.29
CA LEU A 28 6.38 -1.81 11.83
C LEU A 28 7.68 -1.79 11.02
N PHE A 29 7.91 -0.71 10.28
CA PHE A 29 9.04 -0.60 9.35
C PHE A 29 9.94 0.57 9.74
N THR A 30 11.23 0.27 9.92
CA THR A 30 12.27 1.26 10.23
C THR A 30 13.31 1.33 9.13
N ASP A 31 14.23 2.30 9.25
CA ASP A 31 15.39 2.47 8.35
C ASP A 31 14.99 2.60 6.87
N LEU A 32 13.89 3.32 6.61
CA LEU A 32 13.39 3.50 5.26
C LEU A 32 14.39 4.31 4.41
N GLN A 33 14.99 3.64 3.45
CA GLN A 33 15.88 4.23 2.46
C GLN A 33 15.27 4.05 1.08
N GLU A 34 15.04 5.15 0.36
CA GLU A 34 14.52 5.07 -1.01
C GLU A 34 15.53 4.36 -1.92
N ILE A 35 15.06 3.36 -2.67
CA ILE A 35 15.86 2.59 -3.63
C ILE A 35 15.37 2.76 -5.07
N GLY A 36 14.24 3.43 -5.28
CA GLY A 36 13.74 3.78 -6.60
C GLY A 36 12.39 4.47 -6.54
N HIS A 37 12.04 5.17 -7.61
CA HIS A 37 10.75 5.83 -7.76
C HIS A 37 10.18 5.62 -9.17
N GLY A 38 8.86 5.67 -9.26
CA GLY A 38 8.13 5.61 -10.51
C GLY A 38 6.78 6.31 -10.42
N SER A 39 5.96 6.13 -11.44
CA SER A 39 4.69 6.85 -11.63
C SER A 39 3.73 6.75 -10.43
N PHE A 40 3.74 5.62 -9.74
CA PHE A 40 2.80 5.31 -8.65
C PHE A 40 3.39 5.57 -7.25
N GLY A 41 4.65 5.97 -7.15
CA GLY A 41 5.32 6.28 -5.89
C GLY A 41 6.75 5.74 -5.81
N ALA A 42 7.25 5.64 -4.58
CA ALA A 42 8.63 5.28 -4.30
C ALA A 42 8.72 3.94 -3.56
N VAL A 43 9.78 3.20 -3.85
CA VAL A 43 10.13 1.93 -3.20
C VAL A 43 11.27 2.20 -2.24
N TYR A 44 11.11 1.68 -1.03
CA TYR A 44 12.06 1.82 0.06
C TYR A 44 12.59 0.46 0.45
N PHE A 45 13.89 0.37 0.69
CA PHE A 45 14.47 -0.65 1.55
C PHE A 45 14.10 -0.31 3.00
N ALA A 46 13.67 -1.29 3.78
CA ALA A 46 13.31 -1.10 5.19
C ALA A 46 13.57 -2.37 6.00
N ARG A 47 13.52 -2.24 7.33
CA ARG A 47 13.58 -3.36 8.28
C ARG A 47 12.23 -3.56 8.95
N ASP A 48 11.69 -4.78 8.92
CA ASP A 48 10.53 -5.16 9.73
C ASP A 48 10.98 -5.42 11.17
N VAL A 49 10.48 -4.64 12.12
CA VAL A 49 10.89 -4.73 13.53
C VAL A 49 10.43 -6.02 14.22
N ARG A 50 9.40 -6.69 13.69
CA ARG A 50 8.85 -7.92 14.29
C ARG A 50 9.67 -9.15 13.91
N THR A 51 10.13 -9.21 12.66
CA THR A 51 10.85 -10.37 12.12
C THR A 51 12.34 -10.12 11.96
N ASN A 52 12.77 -8.86 12.07
CA ASN A 52 14.11 -8.38 11.74
C ASN A 52 14.52 -8.63 10.27
N GLU A 53 13.54 -8.93 9.40
CA GLU A 53 13.78 -9.11 7.96
C GLU A 53 13.97 -7.76 7.28
N VAL A 54 14.85 -7.77 6.28
CA VAL A 54 14.92 -6.71 5.27
C VAL A 54 13.79 -6.89 4.28
N VAL A 55 13.08 -5.80 3.98
CA VAL A 55 11.90 -5.80 3.11
C VAL A 55 11.93 -4.64 2.13
N ALA A 56 11.26 -4.80 1.00
CA ALA A 56 10.93 -3.68 0.11
C ALA A 56 9.54 -3.15 0.50
N ILE A 57 9.40 -1.82 0.55
CA ILE A 57 8.14 -1.15 0.86
C ILE A 57 7.84 -0.17 -0.28
N LYS A 58 6.79 -0.44 -1.06
CA LYS A 58 6.28 0.50 -2.06
C LYS A 58 5.26 1.43 -1.42
N LYS A 59 5.59 2.72 -1.29
CA LYS A 59 4.67 3.76 -0.83
C LYS A 59 3.98 4.43 -2.01
N MET A 60 2.65 4.45 -1.99
CA MET A 60 1.82 5.00 -3.05
C MET A 60 0.85 6.03 -2.48
N SER A 61 1.08 7.31 -2.78
CA SER A 61 0.22 8.40 -2.32
C SER A 61 -0.99 8.55 -3.24
N TYR A 62 -2.17 8.63 -2.64
CA TYR A 62 -3.41 8.99 -3.33
C TYR A 62 -3.87 10.42 -3.01
N LEU A 63 -2.96 11.28 -2.54
CA LEU A 63 -3.24 12.69 -2.33
C LEU A 63 -3.23 13.48 -3.66
N GLY A 64 -3.96 14.60 -3.68
CA GLY A 64 -3.94 15.59 -4.74
C GLY A 64 -4.93 15.32 -5.88
N LYS A 65 -4.57 15.79 -7.07
CA LYS A 65 -5.38 15.58 -8.28
C LYS A 65 -5.51 14.08 -8.57
N GLN A 66 -6.66 13.69 -9.12
CA GLN A 66 -6.95 12.29 -9.49
C GLN A 66 -6.85 11.30 -8.31
N SER A 67 -7.07 11.76 -7.06
CA SER A 67 -6.99 10.91 -5.87
C SER A 67 -7.83 9.62 -5.95
N MET A 68 -9.03 9.70 -6.55
CA MET A 68 -9.89 8.54 -6.72
C MET A 68 -9.34 7.54 -7.75
N GLU A 69 -8.72 8.02 -8.83
CA GLU A 69 -8.10 7.18 -9.85
C GLU A 69 -6.86 6.49 -9.28
N LYS A 70 -5.98 7.24 -8.62
CA LYS A 70 -4.82 6.70 -7.88
C LYS A 70 -5.25 5.64 -6.87
N TRP A 71 -6.32 5.90 -6.12
CA TRP A 71 -6.87 4.93 -5.18
C TRP A 71 -7.32 3.64 -5.87
N GLN A 72 -8.05 3.74 -6.98
CA GLN A 72 -8.48 2.56 -7.74
C GLN A 72 -7.29 1.77 -8.29
N ASP A 73 -6.24 2.44 -8.75
CA ASP A 73 -5.03 1.78 -9.24
C ASP A 73 -4.26 1.07 -8.13
N ILE A 74 -4.17 1.66 -6.93
CA ILE A 74 -3.64 0.99 -5.73
C ILE A 74 -4.43 -0.28 -5.42
N ILE A 75 -5.77 -0.22 -5.43
CA ILE A 75 -6.61 -1.40 -5.17
C ILE A 75 -6.38 -2.50 -6.21
N LYS A 76 -6.28 -2.14 -7.50
CA LYS A 76 -5.98 -3.11 -8.57
C LYS A 76 -4.62 -3.75 -8.35
N GLU A 77 -3.60 -2.96 -8.02
CA GLU A 77 -2.24 -3.45 -7.79
C GLU A 77 -2.20 -4.43 -6.61
N VAL A 78 -2.79 -4.08 -5.48
CA VAL A 78 -2.86 -4.97 -4.30
C VAL A 78 -3.62 -6.25 -4.61
N LYS A 79 -4.76 -6.16 -5.30
CA LYS A 79 -5.55 -7.34 -5.71
C LYS A 79 -4.78 -8.25 -6.67
N PHE A 80 -3.96 -7.68 -7.55
CA PHE A 80 -3.12 -8.42 -8.47
C PHE A 80 -1.99 -9.14 -7.72
N LEU A 81 -1.21 -8.39 -6.92
CA LEU A 81 -0.07 -8.92 -6.16
C LEU A 81 -0.48 -10.05 -5.19
N ARG A 82 -1.65 -9.93 -4.52
CA ARG A 82 -2.21 -10.99 -3.65
C ARG A 82 -2.38 -12.34 -4.35
N ARG A 83 -2.55 -12.36 -5.68
CA ARG A 83 -2.80 -13.58 -6.47
C ARG A 83 -1.52 -14.21 -6.99
N ILE A 84 -0.41 -13.48 -6.99
CA ILE A 84 0.87 -13.99 -7.49
C ILE A 84 1.54 -14.81 -6.38
N LYS A 85 1.74 -16.11 -6.65
CA LYS A 85 2.46 -17.02 -5.76
C LYS A 85 3.34 -17.93 -6.60
N HIS A 86 4.62 -17.58 -6.72
CA HIS A 86 5.59 -18.32 -7.50
C HIS A 86 7.01 -18.08 -6.97
N PRO A 87 7.89 -19.09 -6.91
CA PRO A 87 9.24 -18.96 -6.32
C PRO A 87 10.15 -17.93 -7.03
N ASN A 88 9.90 -17.66 -8.31
CA ASN A 88 10.67 -16.69 -9.10
C ASN A 88 9.96 -15.33 -9.25
N SER A 89 8.98 -15.04 -8.40
CA SER A 89 8.25 -13.77 -8.40
C SER A 89 8.36 -13.12 -7.03
N ILE A 90 8.17 -11.80 -7.00
CA ILE A 90 8.11 -11.08 -5.73
C ILE A 90 6.95 -11.61 -4.88
N GLU A 91 7.21 -11.84 -3.60
CA GLU A 91 6.19 -12.27 -2.65
C GLU A 91 5.49 -11.05 -2.07
N TYR A 92 4.18 -10.96 -2.25
CA TYR A 92 3.34 -9.99 -1.54
C TYR A 92 3.15 -10.44 -0.09
N LYS A 93 3.55 -9.60 0.86
CA LYS A 93 3.43 -9.86 2.31
C LYS A 93 2.37 -9.00 2.99
N GLY A 94 1.94 -7.90 2.37
CA GLY A 94 0.83 -7.13 2.91
C GLY A 94 0.68 -5.73 2.36
N CYS A 95 -0.43 -5.09 2.71
CA CYS A 95 -0.67 -3.69 2.43
C CYS A 95 -1.18 -3.00 3.69
N PHE A 96 -0.75 -1.76 3.92
CA PHE A 96 -1.09 -0.95 5.09
C PHE A 96 -1.52 0.44 4.62
N LEU A 97 -2.34 1.12 5.41
CA LEU A 97 -2.68 2.52 5.18
C LEU A 97 -2.15 3.41 6.28
N ARG A 98 -1.55 4.53 5.87
CA ARG A 98 -1.21 5.62 6.75
C ARG A 98 -1.56 6.93 6.07
N GLU A 99 -2.45 7.69 6.70
CA GLU A 99 -2.97 8.97 6.20
C GLU A 99 -3.54 8.88 4.77
N THR A 100 -2.76 9.32 3.77
CA THR A 100 -3.12 9.32 2.35
C THR A 100 -2.15 8.49 1.50
N THR A 101 -1.49 7.52 2.13
CA THR A 101 -0.47 6.68 1.51
C THR A 101 -0.73 5.21 1.81
N ALA A 102 -0.74 4.39 0.76
CA ALA A 102 -0.72 2.93 0.88
C ALA A 102 0.72 2.43 0.87
N TRP A 103 1.02 1.46 1.74
CA TRP A 103 2.35 0.86 1.88
C TRP A 103 2.22 -0.63 1.56
N VAL A 104 2.83 -1.07 0.47
CA VAL A 104 2.84 -2.48 0.04
C VAL A 104 4.20 -3.10 0.36
N ARG A 105 4.18 -4.24 1.05
CA ARG A 105 5.35 -5.08 1.38
C ARG A 105 5.35 -6.33 0.51
#